data_AF-A0A395UZI5-F1
#
_entry.id   AF-A0A395UZI5-F1
#
_cell.length_a   1.000
_cell.length_b   1.000
_cell.length_c   1.000
_cell.angle_alpha   90.00
_cell.angle_beta   90.00
_cell.angle_gamma   90.00
#
_symmetry.space_group_name_H-M   'P 1'
#
loop_
_entity.id
_entity.type
_entity.pdbx_description
1 polymer ?
#
loop_
_entity_poly.entity_id
_entity_poly.type
_entity_poly.pdbx_seq_one_letter_code
_entity_poly.pdbx_strand_id
1 'polypeptide(L)'
;MTVEVTGYAFKDGELHLFATDVDERNLQLLERNREDDGSERELEFIFDKESLDYLYKWLHRQKAVKKAAPQKLKEAVAATLGTICTISGKYLELA
;
A
#
# COMPACT_ATOMS: atom_id res chain seq x y z
N MET A 1 -7.46 3.06 4.41
CA MET A 1 -7.63 3.20 2.95
C MET A 1 -7.61 1.83 2.33
N THR A 2 -8.48 1.58 1.35
CA THR A 2 -8.48 0.32 0.59
C THR A 2 -7.71 0.56 -0.70
N VAL A 3 -6.64 -0.19 -0.89
CA VAL A 3 -5.68 0.03 -1.98
C VAL A 3 -5.29 -1.29 -2.63
N GLU A 4 -4.89 -1.24 -3.89
CA GLU A 4 -4.16 -2.33 -4.55
C GLU A 4 -2.66 -2.04 -4.49
N VAL A 5 -1.86 -2.95 -3.94
CA VAL A 5 -0.40 -2.77 -3.88
C VAL A 5 0.20 -3.06 -5.27
N THR A 6 0.85 -2.06 -5.86
CA THR A 6 1.41 -2.11 -7.22
C THR A 6 2.93 -2.25 -7.23
N GLY A 7 3.62 -1.82 -6.17
CA GLY A 7 5.07 -1.85 -6.12
C GLY A 7 5.65 -1.67 -4.72
N TYR A 8 6.97 -1.83 -4.61
CA TYR A 8 7.71 -1.44 -3.42
C TYR A 8 9.17 -1.09 -3.73
N ALA A 9 9.79 -0.27 -2.89
CA ALA A 9 11.22 0.01 -2.91
C ALA A 9 11.77 0.06 -1.48
N PHE A 10 13.05 -0.29 -1.31
CA PHE A 10 13.80 -0.03 -0.08
C PHE A 10 14.81 1.06 -0.38
N LYS A 11 14.71 2.21 0.30
CA LYS A 11 15.58 3.38 0.13
C LYS A 11 15.93 3.92 1.51
N ASP A 12 17.21 4.23 1.74
CA ASP A 12 17.68 4.86 2.99
C ASP A 12 17.23 4.19 4.30
N GLY A 13 16.97 2.88 4.27
CA GLY A 13 16.50 2.11 5.43
C GLY A 13 14.98 2.13 5.65
N GLU A 14 14.24 2.74 4.73
CA GLU A 14 12.78 2.84 4.71
C GLU A 14 12.19 1.91 3.64
N LEU A 15 10.98 1.44 3.90
CA LEU A 15 10.15 0.75 2.91
C LEU A 15 9.15 1.74 2.32
N HIS A 16 9.22 1.91 1.01
CA HIS A 16 8.24 2.64 0.21
C HIS A 16 7.32 1.61 -0.43
N LEU A 17 6.02 1.71 -0.18
CA LEU A 17 4.99 0.84 -0.75
C LEU A 17 4.13 1.67 -1.70
N PHE A 18 4.09 1.28 -2.97
CA PHE A 18 3.29 1.95 -3.99
C PHE A 18 1.96 1.23 -4.15
N ALA A 19 0.89 2.00 -4.29
CA ALA A 19 -0.45 1.44 -4.41
C ALA A 19 -1.41 2.36 -5.18
N THR A 20 -2.47 1.78 -5.72
CA THR A 20 -3.57 2.52 -6.33
C THR A 20 -4.75 2.57 -5.37
N ASP A 21 -5.40 3.73 -5.23
CA ASP A 21 -6.64 3.84 -4.46
C ASP A 21 -7.77 3.08 -5.17
N VAL A 22 -8.37 2.13 -4.46
CA VAL A 22 -9.50 1.33 -4.96
C VAL A 22 -10.70 1.38 -4.02
N ASP A 23 -10.75 2.34 -3.08
CA ASP A 23 -11.96 2.56 -2.27
C ASP A 23 -13.08 3.05 -3.18
N GLU A 24 -14.18 2.29 -3.26
CA GLU A 24 -15.32 2.58 -4.14
C GLU A 24 -15.86 4.01 -3.96
N ARG A 25 -15.80 4.57 -2.75
CA ARG A 25 -16.24 5.96 -2.52
C ARG A 25 -15.32 6.96 -3.20
N ASN A 26 -14.01 6.70 -3.18
CA ASN A 26 -13.03 7.53 -3.85
C ASN A 26 -13.12 7.38 -5.36
N LEU A 27 -13.36 6.17 -5.87
CA LEU A 27 -13.63 5.91 -7.29
C LEU A 27 -14.88 6.65 -7.77
N GLN A 28 -15.99 6.61 -7.02
CA GLN A 28 -17.22 7.37 -7.36
C GLN A 28 -17.02 8.89 -7.29
N LEU A 29 -16.20 9.39 -6.36
CA LEU A 29 -15.82 10.81 -6.31
C LEU A 29 -14.98 11.22 -7.53
N LEU A 30 -14.02 10.38 -7.94
CA LEU A 30 -13.22 10.58 -9.15
C LEU A 30 -14.08 10.55 -10.41
N GLU A 31 -15.00 9.59 -10.54
CA GLU A 31 -15.95 9.52 -11.66
C GLU A 31 -16.85 10.75 -11.75
N ARG A 32 -17.26 11.29 -10.60
CA ARG A 32 -18.06 12.53 -10.54
C ARG A 32 -17.26 13.79 -10.86
N ASN A 33 -15.96 13.79 -10.57
CA ASN A 33 -15.06 14.93 -10.78
C ASN A 33 -14.24 14.83 -12.07
N ARG A 34 -14.53 13.85 -12.93
CA ARG A 34 -13.74 13.48 -14.13
C ARG A 34 -13.75 14.52 -15.25
N GLU A 35 -14.33 15.70 -15.03
CA GLU A 35 -14.20 16.85 -15.93
C GLU A 35 -12.79 17.46 -15.88
N ASP A 36 -12.00 17.20 -14.83
CA ASP A 36 -10.59 17.63 -14.72
C ASP A 36 -9.65 16.41 -14.69
N ASP A 37 -9.04 16.13 -15.85
CA ASP A 37 -7.82 15.33 -16.08
C ASP A 37 -7.63 14.09 -15.17
N GLY A 38 -8.39 13.02 -15.49
CA GLY A 38 -8.45 11.75 -14.75
C GLY A 38 -7.14 10.96 -14.71
N SER A 39 -6.19 11.42 -13.91
CA SER A 39 -4.99 10.69 -13.53
C SER A 39 -5.29 9.78 -12.33
N GLU A 40 -5.04 8.48 -12.49
CA GLU A 40 -5.06 7.53 -11.37
C GLU A 40 -4.05 8.02 -10.31
N ARG A 41 -4.51 8.28 -9.09
CA ARG A 41 -3.61 8.68 -7.99
C ARG A 41 -2.79 7.48 -7.55
N GLU A 42 -1.54 7.46 -7.97
CA GLU A 42 -0.52 6.60 -7.36
C GLU A 42 -0.24 7.10 -5.94
N LEU A 43 -0.42 6.22 -4.96
CA LEU A 43 -0.20 6.47 -3.54
C LEU A 43 1.13 5.87 -3.12
N GLU A 44 1.89 6.61 -2.32
CA GLU A 44 3.13 6.12 -1.71
C GLU A 44 2.98 6.07 -0.20
N PHE A 45 3.25 4.90 0.40
CA PHE A 45 3.28 4.72 1.84
C PHE A 45 4.71 4.49 2.32
N ILE A 46 5.19 5.31 3.24
CA ILE A 46 6.58 5.25 3.75
C ILE A 46 6.58 4.64 5.15
N PHE A 47 7.43 3.62 5.32
CA PHE A 47 7.62 2.90 6.58
C PHE A 47 9.09 2.95 7.01
N ASP A 48 9.36 3.75 8.03
CA ASP A 48 10.65 3.85 8.71
C ASP A 48 10.78 2.89 9.91
N LYS A 49 11.85 3.05 10.68
CA LYS A 49 12.10 2.26 11.90
C LYS A 49 11.02 2.43 12.98
N GLU A 50 10.38 3.60 13.05
CA GLU A 50 9.34 3.88 14.06
C GLU A 50 8.01 3.21 13.71
N SER A 51 7.78 2.96 12.42
CA SER A 51 6.56 2.34 11.90
C SER A 51 6.60 0.79 11.80
N LEU A 52 7.73 0.16 12.16
CA LEU A 52 7.95 -1.30 11.99
C LEU A 52 6.89 -2.15 12.69
N ASP A 53 6.47 -1.79 13.90
CA ASP A 53 5.44 -2.54 14.64
C ASP A 53 4.12 -2.59 13.85
N TYR A 54 3.72 -1.45 13.27
CA TYR A 54 2.54 -1.39 12.40
C TYR A 54 2.74 -2.23 11.14
N LEU A 55 3.87 -2.06 10.45
CA LEU A 55 4.17 -2.78 9.21
C LEU A 55 4.11 -4.30 9.42
N TYR A 56 4.73 -4.82 10.49
CA TYR A 56 4.69 -6.26 10.79
C TYR A 56 3.29 -6.75 11.11
N LYS A 57 2.52 -6.02 11.92
CA LYS A 57 1.12 -6.35 12.19
C LYS A 57 0.27 -6.35 10.93
N TRP A 58 0.50 -5.39 10.03
CA TRP A 58 -0.18 -5.30 8.76
C TRP A 58 0.17 -6.47 7.84
N LEU A 59 1.46 -6.79 7.65
CA LEU A 59 1.92 -7.94 6.85
C LEU A 59 1.34 -9.26 7.36
N HIS A 60 1.36 -9.49 8.67
CA HIS A 60 0.81 -10.71 9.28
C HIS A 60 -0.71 -10.86 9.11
N ARG A 61 -1.44 -9.80 8.78
CA ARG A 61 -2.88 -9.88 8.51
C ARG A 61 -3.19 -10.26 7.06
N GLN A 62 -2.24 -10.10 6.13
CA GLN A 62 -2.48 -10.36 4.72
C GLN A 62 -2.54 -11.86 4.41
N LYS A 63 -3.62 -12.30 3.76
CA LYS A 63 -3.80 -13.71 3.37
C LYS A 63 -2.69 -14.20 2.45
N ALA A 64 -2.26 -13.36 1.51
CA ALA A 64 -1.19 -13.69 0.57
C ALA A 64 0.15 -13.91 1.28
N VAL A 65 0.49 -13.06 2.27
CA VAL A 65 1.68 -13.21 3.11
C VAL A 65 1.62 -14.51 3.93
N LYS A 66 0.47 -14.82 4.56
CA LYS A 66 0.30 -16.08 5.29
C LYS A 66 0.50 -17.31 4.41
N LYS A 67 0.00 -17.28 3.17
CA LYS A 67 0.15 -18.38 2.21
C LYS A 67 1.59 -18.52 1.71
N ALA A 68 2.29 -17.41 1.51
CA ALA A 68 3.68 -17.41 1.07
C ALA A 68 4.66 -17.87 2.17
N ALA A 69 4.29 -17.73 3.45
CA ALA A 69 5.11 -18.09 4.61
C ALA A 69 6.56 -17.56 4.54
N PRO A 70 6.74 -16.24 4.30
CA PRO A 70 8.04 -15.63 4.05
C PRO A 70 8.96 -15.71 5.28
N GLN A 71 10.26 -15.80 5.04
CA GLN A 71 11.29 -15.79 6.10
C GLN A 71 11.94 -14.41 6.25
N LYS A 72 11.79 -13.54 5.24
CA LYS A 72 12.37 -12.19 5.22
C LYS A 72 11.31 -11.13 4.96
N LEU A 73 11.53 -9.91 5.48
CA LEU A 73 10.63 -8.78 5.27
C LEU A 73 10.38 -8.51 3.77
N LYS A 74 11.45 -8.52 2.95
CA LYS A 74 11.33 -8.32 1.50
C LYS A 74 10.38 -9.33 0.83
N GLU A 75 10.43 -10.60 1.26
CA GLU A 75 9.55 -11.65 0.73
C GLU A 75 8.10 -11.42 1.18
N ALA A 76 7.90 -10.98 2.43
CA ALA A 76 6.58 -10.63 2.94
C ALA A 76 5.96 -9.45 2.18
N VAL A 77 6.73 -8.40 1.93
CA VAL A 77 6.27 -7.25 1.13
C VAL A 77 6.04 -7.66 -0.33
N ALA A 78 6.93 -8.45 -0.93
CA ALA A 78 6.71 -8.93 -2.30
C ALA A 78 5.42 -9.76 -2.45
N ALA A 79 5.06 -10.53 -1.41
CA ALA A 79 3.83 -11.31 -1.42
C ALA A 79 2.54 -10.46 -1.37
N THR A 80 2.62 -9.16 -1.10
CA THR A 80 1.46 -8.26 -1.15
C THR A 80 1.20 -7.66 -2.52
N LEU A 81 2.12 -7.81 -3.49
CA LEU A 81 1.94 -7.27 -4.84
C LEU A 81 0.67 -7.85 -5.52
N GLY A 82 -0.10 -6.97 -6.14
CA GLY A 82 -1.38 -7.29 -6.79
C GLY A 82 -2.50 -7.67 -5.82
N THR A 83 -2.34 -7.37 -4.51
CA THR A 83 -3.38 -7.65 -3.52
C THR A 83 -4.12 -6.38 -3.13
N ILE A 84 -5.45 -6.49 -3.07
CA ILE A 84 -6.31 -5.45 -2.50
C ILE A 84 -6.33 -5.64 -0.98
N CYS A 85 -5.99 -4.58 -0.25
CA CYS A 85 -5.87 -4.62 1.19
C CYS A 85 -6.17 -3.27 1.84
N THR A 86 -6.36 -3.27 3.16
CA THR A 86 -6.52 -2.05 3.93
C THR A 86 -5.20 -1.64 4.57
N ILE A 87 -4.79 -0.40 4.32
CA ILE A 87 -3.60 0.23 4.89
C ILE A 87 -3.98 1.55 5.60
N SER A 88 -3.23 1.93 6.62
CA SER A 88 -3.48 3.16 7.37
C SER A 88 -3.01 4.35 6.55
N GLY A 89 -3.91 5.32 6.32
CA GLY A 89 -3.57 6.58 5.65
C GLY A 89 -2.61 7.46 6.46
N LYS A 90 -2.32 7.12 7.73
CA LYS A 90 -1.30 7.81 8.54
C LYS A 90 0.09 7.81 7.88
N TYR A 91 0.40 6.74 7.14
CA TYR A 91 1.71 6.54 6.50
C TYR A 91 1.72 6.96 5.03
N LEU A 92 0.62 7.55 4.54
CA LEU A 92 0.53 8.05 3.18
C LEU A 92 1.39 9.31 3.08
N GLU A 93 2.37 9.29 2.18
CA GLU A 93 3.07 10.49 1.75
C GLU A 93 2.31 11.08 0.55
N LEU A 94 1.84 12.32 0.70
CA LEU A 94 1.21 13.05 -0.40
C LEU A 94 2.28 13.89 -1.08
N ALA A 95 2.62 13.53 -2.33
CA ALA A 95 3.45 14.36 -3.20
C ALA A 95 2.72 15.62 -3.66
#